data_AF-A0A9P4GCP4-F1
#
_entry.id   AF-A0A9P4GCP4-F1
#
_cell.length_a   1.000
_cell.length_b   1.000
_cell.length_c   1.000
_cell.angle_alpha   90.00
_cell.angle_beta   90.00
_cell.angle_gamma   90.00
#
_symmetry.space_group_name_H-M   'P 1'
#
loop_
_entity.id
_entity.type
_entity.pdbx_description
1 polymer ?
#
loop_
_entity_poly.entity_id
_entity_poly.type
_entity_poly.pdbx_seq_one_letter_code
_entity_poly.pdbx_strand_id
1 'polypeptide(L)'
;MLETCRAIQTLLHPSTTNTLVATISNSKNLPYTILTHPYDDGLHHAPVPQPAHFLSGVAHVTSPQDEKVDLWILGEKAGLLFAVDTVGIGHATHYPSDLETIAIVAPFVEGSFAEHDVVASEGPCSAM
;
A
#
# COMPACT_ATOMS: atom_id res chain seq x y z
N MET A 1 4.91 4.81 10.52
CA MET A 1 3.47 5.10 10.48
C MET A 1 3.02 4.74 9.07
N LEU A 2 2.02 3.86 8.90
CA LEU A 2 1.41 3.64 7.58
C LEU A 2 0.66 4.92 7.22
N GLU A 3 1.26 5.80 6.44
CA GLU A 3 0.62 7.04 6.01
C GLU A 3 -0.31 6.73 4.85
N THR A 4 -1.59 6.53 5.19
CA THR A 4 -2.65 6.29 4.23
C THR A 4 -3.65 7.42 4.33
N CYS A 5 -3.49 8.41 3.45
CA CYS A 5 -4.55 9.20 2.79
C CYS A 5 -3.89 10.31 1.95
N ARG A 6 -3.75 10.05 0.64
CA ARG A 6 -3.18 11.00 -0.33
C ARG A 6 -4.25 11.52 -1.27
N ALA A 7 -4.19 12.81 -1.57
CA ALA A 7 -4.72 13.33 -2.82
C ALA A 7 -3.79 12.90 -3.95
N ILE A 8 -4.21 11.96 -4.79
CA ILE A 8 -3.44 11.60 -5.99
C ILE A 8 -3.67 12.71 -7.03
N GLN A 9 -2.61 13.37 -7.47
CA GLN A 9 -2.72 14.43 -8.47
C GLN A 9 -3.19 13.82 -9.79
N THR A 10 -4.43 14.16 -10.15
CA THR A 10 -5.09 13.68 -11.36
C THR A 10 -4.57 14.47 -12.56
N LEU A 11 -4.08 13.78 -13.58
CA LEU A 11 -3.74 14.34 -14.88
C LEU A 11 -4.81 13.91 -15.89
N LEU A 12 -5.30 14.85 -16.69
CA LEU A 12 -6.16 14.53 -17.82
C LEU A 12 -5.29 13.98 -18.96
N HIS A 13 -5.44 12.70 -19.28
CA HIS A 13 -4.80 12.10 -20.45
C HIS A 13 -5.70 12.27 -21.69
N PRO A 14 -5.20 12.76 -22.84
CA PRO A 14 -6.03 13.01 -24.03
C PRO A 14 -6.67 11.76 -24.64
N SER A 15 -6.14 10.56 -24.34
CA SER A 15 -6.54 9.30 -24.97
C SER A 15 -7.62 8.53 -24.22
N THR A 16 -8.19 9.10 -23.16
CA THR A 16 -9.12 8.40 -22.27
C THR A 16 -10.34 9.26 -21.95
N THR A 17 -11.33 9.27 -22.84
CA THR A 17 -12.64 9.85 -22.55
C THR A 17 -13.25 9.11 -21.35
N ASN A 18 -13.63 9.83 -20.29
CA ASN A 18 -14.20 9.31 -19.04
C ASN A 18 -13.28 8.49 -18.13
N THR A 19 -11.98 8.81 -18.04
CA THR A 19 -11.11 8.23 -16.99
C THR A 19 -10.42 9.30 -16.16
N LEU A 20 -10.19 8.99 -14.88
CA LEU A 20 -9.30 9.75 -14.00
C LEU A 20 -7.96 9.02 -13.98
N VAL A 21 -6.90 9.70 -14.42
CA VAL A 21 -5.53 9.16 -14.39
C VAL A 21 -4.76 9.93 -13.35
N ALA A 22 -3.98 9.23 -12.54
CA ALA A 22 -3.18 9.85 -11.52
C ALA A 22 -1.83 9.14 -11.40
N THR A 23 -0.73 9.90 -11.32
CA THR A 23 0.61 9.32 -11.16
C THR A 23 0.81 8.97 -9.69
N ILE A 24 0.89 7.68 -9.39
CA ILE A 24 1.02 7.18 -8.01
C ILE A 24 2.47 6.92 -7.58
N SER A 25 3.40 6.72 -8.53
CA SER A 25 4.82 6.53 -8.22
C SER A 25 5.76 6.79 -9.40
N ASN A 26 6.99 7.15 -9.06
CA ASN A 26 8.17 6.99 -9.92
C ASN A 26 8.99 5.82 -9.36
N SER A 27 8.78 4.62 -9.87
CA SER A 27 9.33 3.39 -9.27
C SER A 27 10.60 2.90 -9.97
N LYS A 28 11.57 2.39 -9.19
CA LYS A 28 12.82 1.81 -9.71
C LYS A 28 12.57 0.55 -10.54
N ASN A 29 11.61 -0.26 -10.12
CA ASN A 29 11.12 -1.45 -10.78
C ASN A 29 9.67 -1.72 -10.36
N LEU A 30 9.02 -2.68 -11.02
CA LEU A 30 7.63 -3.06 -10.78
C LEU A 30 7.52 -4.59 -10.61
N PRO A 31 8.03 -5.14 -9.49
CA PRO A 31 7.99 -6.59 -9.29
C PRO A 31 6.54 -7.05 -9.12
N TYR A 32 6.22 -8.14 -9.80
CA TYR A 32 4.97 -8.86 -9.63
C TYR A 32 5.24 -10.03 -8.69
N THR A 33 4.67 -9.97 -7.49
CA THR A 33 4.94 -10.92 -6.42
C THR A 33 3.71 -11.77 -6.17
N ILE A 34 3.91 -13.09 -6.09
CA ILE A 34 2.88 -14.06 -5.71
C ILE A 34 3.26 -14.57 -4.33
N LEU A 35 2.42 -14.28 -3.34
CA LEU A 35 2.57 -14.78 -1.98
C LEU A 35 1.73 -16.05 -1.84
N THR A 36 2.39 -17.14 -1.45
CA THR A 36 1.74 -18.43 -1.18
C THR A 36 0.74 -18.31 -0.05
N HIS A 37 -0.33 -19.12 -0.06
CA HIS A 37 -1.38 -19.03 0.94
C HIS A 37 -1.43 -20.25 1.89
N PRO A 38 -1.82 -20.06 3.17
CA PRO A 38 -1.76 -18.80 3.92
C PRO A 38 -0.29 -18.40 4.20
N TYR A 39 -0.02 -17.11 4.35
CA TYR A 39 1.32 -16.60 4.68
C TYR A 39 1.24 -15.53 5.77
N ASP A 40 2.19 -15.58 6.70
CA ASP A 40 2.33 -14.59 7.76
C ASP A 40 3.73 -14.00 7.65
N ASP A 41 3.80 -12.71 7.31
CA ASP A 41 5.06 -11.97 7.21
C ASP A 41 5.50 -11.44 8.58
N GLY A 42 4.65 -11.59 9.60
CA GLY A 42 4.91 -11.16 10.98
C GLY A 42 5.20 -9.67 11.08
N LEU A 43 5.85 -9.27 12.17
CA LEU A 43 6.28 -7.90 12.41
C LEU A 43 7.52 -7.56 11.57
N HIS A 44 7.41 -6.56 10.70
CA HIS A 44 8.47 -6.13 9.81
C HIS A 44 8.37 -4.64 9.46
N HIS A 45 9.36 -4.17 8.70
CA HIS A 45 9.39 -2.82 8.14
C HIS A 45 9.30 -2.89 6.62
N ALA A 46 8.81 -1.82 6.01
CA ALA A 46 9.08 -1.61 4.60
C ALA A 46 10.61 -1.47 4.40
N PRO A 47 11.27 -2.27 3.53
CA PRO A 47 12.70 -2.14 3.28
C PRO A 47 13.10 -0.77 2.73
N VAL A 48 12.20 -0.17 1.95
CA VAL A 48 12.27 1.20 1.42
C VAL A 48 10.85 1.75 1.28
N PRO A 49 10.66 3.07 1.18
CA PRO A 49 9.34 3.62 0.88
C PRO A 49 8.85 3.07 -0.46
N GLN A 50 7.64 2.54 -0.49
CA GLN A 50 7.10 1.89 -1.68
C GLN A 50 5.56 1.83 -1.66
N PRO A 51 4.88 2.02 -2.80
CA PRO A 51 3.52 1.54 -2.97
C PRO A 51 3.50 0.00 -2.94
N ALA A 52 2.50 -0.54 -2.25
CA ALA A 52 2.08 -1.92 -2.39
C ALA A 52 0.65 -1.93 -2.95
N HIS A 53 0.47 -2.55 -4.10
CA HIS A 53 -0.83 -2.71 -4.75
C HIS A 53 -1.20 -4.19 -4.79
N PHE A 54 -2.14 -4.58 -3.94
CA PHE A 54 -2.72 -5.91 -3.93
C PHE A 54 -3.72 -6.09 -5.08
N LEU A 55 -3.39 -7.01 -5.98
CA LEU A 55 -4.21 -7.32 -7.16
C LEU A 55 -5.19 -8.46 -6.89
N SER A 56 -4.91 -9.30 -5.89
CA SER A 56 -5.79 -10.40 -5.44
C SER A 56 -5.54 -10.72 -3.97
N GLY A 57 -6.39 -11.57 -3.40
CA GLY A 57 -6.23 -12.05 -2.02
C GLY A 57 -6.62 -11.01 -0.98
N VAL A 58 -6.15 -11.21 0.24
CA VAL A 58 -6.46 -10.37 1.40
C VAL A 58 -5.19 -10.14 2.20
N ALA A 59 -4.88 -8.89 2.49
CA ALA A 59 -3.83 -8.51 3.44
C ALA A 59 -4.48 -7.89 4.68
N HIS A 60 -4.11 -8.39 5.85
CA HIS A 60 -4.51 -7.87 7.15
C HIS A 60 -3.29 -7.22 7.80
N VAL A 61 -3.33 -5.90 7.94
CA VAL A 61 -2.22 -5.10 8.45
C VAL A 61 -2.57 -4.53 9.82
N THR A 62 -1.68 -4.72 10.79
CA THR A 62 -1.83 -4.20 12.16
C THR A 62 -0.58 -3.44 12.60
N SER A 63 -0.72 -2.51 13.56
CA SER A 63 0.41 -1.82 14.17
C SER A 63 0.50 -2.11 15.67
N PRO A 64 1.65 -2.58 16.19
CA PRO A 64 1.83 -2.71 17.64
C PRO A 64 1.95 -1.35 18.36
N GLN A 65 2.10 -0.24 17.65
CA GLN A 65 2.19 1.11 18.21
C GLN A 65 0.83 1.81 18.33
N ASP A 66 -0.17 1.36 17.57
CA ASP A 66 -1.51 1.93 17.56
C ASP A 66 -2.54 0.83 17.27
N GLU A 67 -3.26 0.42 18.30
CA GLU A 67 -4.33 -0.59 18.21
C GLU A 67 -5.49 -0.16 17.29
N LYS A 68 -5.59 1.13 16.94
CA LYS A 68 -6.57 1.61 15.96
C LYS A 68 -6.18 1.27 14.53
N VAL A 69 -4.92 0.89 14.27
CA VAL A 69 -4.46 0.43 12.96
C VAL A 69 -4.79 -1.04 12.82
N ASP A 70 -5.98 -1.30 12.30
CA ASP A 70 -6.51 -2.61 11.94
C ASP A 70 -7.08 -2.54 10.52
N LEU A 71 -6.24 -2.85 9.52
CA LEU A 71 -6.56 -2.61 8.11
C LEU A 71 -6.71 -3.92 7.35
N TRP A 72 -7.89 -4.13 6.78
CA TRP A 72 -8.18 -5.22 5.86
C TRP A 72 -8.19 -4.72 4.43
N ILE A 73 -7.30 -5.27 3.62
CA ILE A 73 -7.08 -4.87 2.23
C ILE A 73 -7.48 -6.04 1.36
N LEU A 74 -8.63 -5.88 0.73
CA LEU A 74 -9.06 -6.74 -0.36
C LEU A 74 -8.30 -6.31 -1.60
N GLY A 75 -7.64 -7.26 -2.26
CA GLY A 75 -7.05 -7.00 -3.58
C GLY A 75 -8.10 -6.49 -4.56
N GLU A 76 -7.65 -5.87 -5.66
CA GLU A 76 -8.45 -5.17 -6.68
C GLU A 76 -8.68 -3.67 -6.39
N LYS A 77 -9.93 -3.20 -6.33
CA LYS A 77 -10.28 -1.77 -6.41
C LYS A 77 -9.71 -0.91 -5.27
N ALA A 78 -9.53 -1.50 -4.09
CA ALA A 78 -9.03 -0.82 -2.90
C ALA A 78 -7.66 -1.37 -2.44
N GLY A 79 -6.94 -2.03 -3.36
CA GLY A 79 -5.72 -2.77 -3.03
C GLY A 79 -4.45 -1.91 -2.87
N LEU A 80 -4.52 -0.59 -3.04
CA LEU A 80 -3.34 0.28 -3.04
C LEU A 80 -3.07 0.90 -1.66
N LEU A 81 -1.86 0.70 -1.15
CA LEU A 81 -1.34 1.40 0.03
C LEU A 81 0.09 1.90 -0.21
N PHE A 82 0.57 2.79 0.66
CA PHE A 82 1.96 3.21 0.70
C PHE A 82 2.62 2.77 2.02
N ALA A 83 3.64 1.94 1.91
CA ALA A 83 4.43 1.46 3.04
C ALA A 83 5.67 2.36 3.16
N VAL A 84 5.72 3.14 4.23
CA VAL A 84 6.76 4.18 4.46
C VAL A 84 7.41 4.09 5.83
N ASP A 85 7.01 3.10 6.62
CA ASP A 85 7.56 2.77 7.93
C ASP A 85 8.89 2.01 7.80
N THR A 86 9.91 2.71 7.31
CA THR A 86 11.26 2.16 7.11
C THR A 86 12.11 2.11 8.38
N VAL A 87 11.62 2.72 9.46
CA VAL A 87 12.27 2.80 10.77
C VAL A 87 11.25 2.64 11.89
N GLY A 88 11.73 2.27 13.10
CA GLY A 88 10.90 2.14 14.29
C GLY A 88 10.59 0.68 14.64
N ILE A 89 9.32 0.41 14.99
CA ILE A 89 8.83 -0.95 15.30
C ILE A 89 8.17 -1.60 14.06
N GLY A 90 7.67 -0.79 13.13
CA GLY A 90 7.08 -1.27 11.87
C GLY A 90 5.59 -1.58 11.95
N HIS A 91 5.17 -2.60 11.20
CA HIS A 91 3.80 -3.13 11.14
C HIS A 91 3.84 -4.66 11.00
N ALA A 92 2.71 -5.32 11.28
CA ALA A 92 2.55 -6.73 10.99
C ALA A 92 1.58 -6.94 9.84
N THR A 93 1.91 -7.86 8.92
CA THR A 93 1.04 -8.22 7.79
C THR A 93 0.77 -9.71 7.76
N HIS A 94 -0.50 -10.06 7.76
CA HIS A 94 -0.98 -11.43 7.62
C HIS A 94 -1.79 -11.57 6.32
N TYR A 95 -1.65 -12.70 5.63
CA TYR A 95 -2.37 -13.02 4.39
C TYR A 95 -3.28 -14.24 4.61
N PRO A 96 -4.49 -14.05 5.16
CA PRO A 96 -5.33 -15.14 5.65
C PRO A 96 -6.14 -15.86 4.56
N SER A 97 -6.15 -15.34 3.33
CA SER A 97 -6.93 -15.88 2.22
C SER A 97 -6.45 -17.28 1.82
N ASP A 98 -7.37 -18.17 1.44
CA ASP A 98 -7.06 -19.47 0.80
C ASP A 98 -6.67 -19.34 -0.68
N LEU A 99 -6.68 -18.13 -1.22
CA LEU A 99 -6.16 -17.79 -2.54
C LEU A 99 -4.83 -17.04 -2.41
N GLU A 100 -3.95 -17.24 -3.38
CA GLU A 100 -2.69 -16.49 -3.51
C GLU A 100 -2.94 -14.98 -3.47
N THR A 101 -2.14 -14.29 -2.66
CA THR A 101 -2.11 -12.83 -2.66
C THR A 101 -1.10 -12.38 -3.71
N ILE A 102 -1.59 -11.69 -4.72
CA ILE A 102 -0.75 -11.10 -5.77
C ILE A 102 -0.56 -9.63 -5.42
N ALA A 103 0.69 -9.16 -5.40
CA ALA A 103 1.01 -7.77 -5.12
C ALA A 103 2.04 -7.22 -6.10
N ILE A 104 1.89 -5.94 -6.44
CA ILE A 104 2.96 -5.12 -7.00
C ILE A 104 3.54 -4.30 -5.86
N VAL A 105 4.82 -4.49 -5.56
CA VAL A 105 5.51 -3.76 -4.49
C VAL A 105 6.64 -2.96 -5.14
N ALA A 106 6.42 -1.67 -5.40
CA ALA A 106 7.23 -0.93 -6.38
C ALA A 106 8.06 0.21 -5.77
N PRO A 107 9.24 -0.07 -5.20
CA PRO A 107 10.16 0.91 -4.61
C PRO A 107 10.25 2.23 -5.35
N PHE A 108 10.12 3.35 -4.64
CA PHE A 108 10.38 4.66 -5.24
C PHE A 108 11.84 4.78 -5.69
N VAL A 109 12.05 5.49 -6.80
CA VAL A 109 13.39 5.92 -7.21
C VAL A 109 14.01 6.73 -6.06
N GLU A 110 15.30 6.47 -5.79
CA GLU A 110 16.06 7.09 -4.68
C GLU A 110 15.53 6.80 -3.26
N GLY A 111 14.53 5.93 -3.12
CA GLY A 111 13.96 5.59 -1.81
C GLY A 111 13.29 6.77 -1.11
N SER A 112 12.94 7.82 -1.85
CA SER A 112 12.27 9.00 -1.30
C SER A 112 10.79 9.00 -1.69
N PHE A 113 9.95 9.28 -0.70
CA PHE A 113 8.52 9.46 -0.89
C PHE A 113 8.25 10.94 -1.16
N ALA A 114 7.46 11.25 -2.19
CA ALA A 114 7.17 12.64 -2.55
C ALA A 114 6.49 13.39 -1.39
N GLU A 115 6.72 14.71 -1.30
CA GLU A 115 6.03 15.59 -0.36
C GLU A 115 4.51 15.44 -0.51
N HIS A 116 3.79 15.49 0.61
CA HIS A 116 2.36 15.25 0.64
C HIS A 116 1.68 15.82 1.87
N ASP A 117 0.38 16.07 1.74
CA ASP A 117 -0.49 16.45 2.83
C ASP A 117 -1.18 15.21 3.41
N VAL A 118 -1.17 15.10 4.74
CA VAL A 118 -1.96 14.10 5.47
C VAL A 118 -3.38 14.64 5.63
N VAL A 119 -4.33 14.07 4.91
CA VAL A 119 -5.73 14.55 4.92
C VAL A 119 -6.63 13.89 5.98
N ALA A 120 -6.13 12.86 6.66
CA ALA A 120 -6.78 12.22 7.80
C ALA A 120 -5.72 11.82 8.82
N SER A 121 -5.88 12.23 10.08
CA SER A 121 -4.89 12.06 11.15
C SER A 121 -5.19 10.94 12.15
N GLU A 122 -6.33 10.26 12.01
CA GLU A 122 -6.75 9.18 12.92
C GLU A 122 -7.01 7.88 12.15
N GLY A 123 -6.10 6.92 12.30
CA GLY A 123 -6.23 5.58 11.73
C GLY A 123 -6.03 5.51 10.21
N PRO A 124 -6.15 4.30 9.62
CA PRO A 124 -6.10 4.11 8.17
C PRO A 124 -7.29 4.78 7.48
N CYS A 125 -7.12 5.22 6.21
CA CYS A 125 -8.27 5.68 5.42
C CYS A 125 -9.35 4.61 5.40
N SER A 126 -10.61 5.02 5.59
CA SER A 126 -11.74 4.19 5.18
C SER A 126 -11.72 4.04 3.65
N ALA A 127 -11.61 2.81 3.14
CA ALA A 127 -11.86 2.53 1.73
C ALA A 127 -13.30 2.98 1.39
N MET A 128 -13.44 3.85 0.39
CA MET A 128 -14.75 4.16 -0.20
C MET A 128 -15.15 3.09 -1.20
#